data_AF-A0A3P7EHF3-F1
#
_entry.id   AF-A0A3P7EHF3-F1
#
_cell.length_a   1.000
_cell.length_b   1.000
_cell.length_c   1.000
_cell.angle_alpha   90.00
_cell.angle_beta   90.00
_cell.angle_gamma   90.00
#
_symmetry.space_group_name_H-M   'P 1'
#
loop_
_entity.id
_entity.type
_entity.pdbx_description
1 polymer ?
#
loop_
_entity_poly.entity_id
_entity_poly.type
_entity_poly.pdbx_seq_one_letter_code
_entity_poly.pdbx_strand_id
1 'polypeptide(L)'
;MVELKELINFLAIYMHHRIPRRRICLFMESYSNHLAGRFLGKWKPEEPEYGEKERTLVIKTGDCLDQIVSTIATSIGIVEEDLAACFPCLFGLIQAIISFNFHISL
;
A
#
# COMPACT_ATOMS: atom_id res chain seq x y z
N MET A 1 9.02 -1.93 -11.04
CA MET A 1 9.45 -0.70 -10.33
C MET A 1 9.97 -1.13 -8.97
N VAL A 2 11.14 -0.63 -8.56
CA VAL A 2 11.81 -1.08 -7.33
C VAL A 2 11.03 -0.55 -6.12
N GLU A 3 10.61 0.70 -6.19
CA GLU A 3 9.88 1.46 -5.17
C GLU A 3 8.53 0.82 -4.83
N LEU A 4 7.82 0.32 -5.85
CA LEU A 4 6.58 -0.44 -5.64
C LEU A 4 6.84 -1.75 -4.89
N LYS A 5 7.93 -2.45 -5.21
CA LYS A 5 8.30 -3.69 -4.51
C LYS A 5 8.69 -3.42 -3.06
N GLU A 6 9.42 -2.34 -2.81
CA GLU A 6 9.77 -1.89 -1.45
C GLU A 6 8.55 -1.53 -0.62
N LEU A 7 7.61 -0.76 -1.20
CA LEU A 7 6.32 -0.44 -0.60
C LEU A 7 5.53 -1.70 -0.21
N ILE A 8 5.42 -2.66 -1.13
CA ILE A 8 4.67 -3.91 -0.90
C ILE A 8 5.33 -4.74 0.21
N ASN A 9 6.66 -4.83 0.21
CA ASN A 9 7.41 -5.50 1.28
C ASN A 9 7.19 -4.81 2.62
N PHE A 10 7.21 -3.48 2.66
CA PHE A 10 6.95 -2.71 3.86
C PHE A 10 5.54 -2.98 4.42
N LEU A 11 4.51 -2.97 3.57
CA LEU A 11 3.14 -3.26 3.99
C LEU A 11 2.98 -4.71 4.51
N ALA A 12 3.68 -5.67 3.92
CA ALA A 12 3.63 -7.07 4.34
C ALA A 12 4.12 -7.28 5.78
N ILE A 13 5.06 -6.45 6.27
CA ILE A 13 5.58 -6.53 7.64
C ILE A 13 4.46 -6.38 8.68
N TYR A 14 3.51 -5.47 8.44
CA TYR A 14 2.39 -5.23 9.36
C TYR A 14 1.41 -6.41 9.45
N MET A 15 1.35 -7.26 8.42
CA MET A 15 0.39 -8.35 8.34
C MET A 15 0.90 -9.68 8.90
N HIS A 16 2.23 -9.85 8.99
CA HIS A 16 2.86 -11.15 9.26
C HIS A 16 2.40 -11.86 10.54
N HIS A 17 1.90 -11.12 11.53
CA HIS A 17 1.45 -11.69 12.80
C HIS A 17 -0.05 -12.04 12.87
N ARG A 18 -0.88 -11.46 11.99
CA ARG A 18 -2.35 -11.62 12.04
C ARG A 18 -2.90 -12.38 10.85
N ILE A 19 -2.26 -12.27 9.69
CA ILE A 19 -2.75 -12.85 8.44
C ILE A 19 -1.84 -14.03 8.02
N PRO A 20 -2.41 -15.19 7.66
CA PRO A 20 -1.62 -16.32 7.16
C PRO A 20 -0.76 -15.93 5.94
N ARG A 21 0.50 -16.37 5.91
CA ARG A 21 1.48 -16.03 4.84
C ARG A 21 0.91 -16.14 3.43
N ARG A 22 0.19 -17.23 3.12
CA ARG A 22 -0.41 -17.43 1.79
C ARG A 22 -1.43 -16.34 1.42
N ARG A 23 -2.24 -15.89 2.38
CA ARG A 23 -3.20 -14.80 2.17
C ARG A 23 -2.50 -13.46 2.00
N ILE A 24 -1.42 -13.21 2.77
CA ILE A 24 -0.57 -12.02 2.57
C ILE A 24 -0.02 -11.99 1.14
N CYS A 25 0.54 -13.10 0.65
CA CYS A 25 1.10 -13.17 -0.70
C CYS A 25 0.05 -12.85 -1.78
N LEU A 26 -1.13 -13.46 -1.71
CA LEU A 26 -2.22 -13.22 -2.66
C LEU A 26 -2.71 -11.76 -2.61
N PHE A 27 -2.82 -11.22 -1.40
CA PHE A 27 -3.25 -9.84 -1.18
C PHE A 27 -2.24 -8.86 -1.78
N MET A 28 -0.95 -9.06 -1.50
CA MET A 28 0.12 -8.21 -1.99
C MET A 28 0.27 -8.27 -3.50
N GLU A 29 0.10 -9.43 -4.11
CA GLU A 29 0.08 -9.58 -5.57
C GLU A 29 -1.06 -8.77 -6.20
N SER A 30 -2.27 -8.91 -5.67
CA SER A 30 -3.46 -8.20 -6.15
C SER A 30 -3.34 -6.68 -5.97
N TYR A 31 -2.86 -6.25 -4.81
CA TYR A 31 -2.66 -4.83 -4.50
C TYR A 31 -1.54 -4.23 -5.34
N SER A 32 -0.41 -4.93 -5.52
CA SER A 32 0.68 -4.51 -6.40
C SER A 32 0.22 -4.32 -7.84
N ASN A 33 -0.60 -5.24 -8.36
CA ASN A 33 -1.15 -5.14 -9.71
C ASN A 33 -2.06 -3.91 -9.86
N HIS A 34 -2.91 -3.64 -8.86
CA HIS A 34 -3.73 -2.43 -8.82
C HIS A 34 -2.88 -1.15 -8.84
N LEU A 35 -1.85 -1.08 -7.98
CA LEU A 35 -0.95 0.06 -7.89
C LEU A 35 -0.15 0.28 -9.16
N ALA A 36 0.35 -0.78 -9.79
CA ALA A 36 1.07 -0.71 -11.07
C ALA A 36 0.19 -0.08 -12.17
N GLY A 37 -1.09 -0.45 -12.23
CA GLY A 37 -2.05 0.17 -13.14
C GLY A 37 -2.32 1.64 -12.79
N ARG A 38 -2.51 1.96 -11.49
CA ARG A 38 -2.74 3.32 -11.00
C ARG A 38 -1.56 4.26 -11.26
N PHE A 39 -0.33 3.76 -11.20
CA PHE A 39 0.89 4.55 -11.39
C PHE A 39 1.32 4.65 -12.85
N LEU A 40 0.69 3.91 -13.76
CA LEU A 40 1.00 3.95 -15.18
C LEU A 40 0.79 5.36 -15.74
N GLY A 41 1.84 5.93 -16.34
CA GLY A 41 1.83 7.29 -16.87
C GLY A 41 1.88 8.41 -15.81
N LYS A 42 1.95 8.05 -14.52
CA LYS A 42 2.07 8.97 -13.37
C LYS A 42 3.39 8.82 -12.63
N TRP A 43 4.31 8.03 -13.15
CA TRP A 43 5.65 7.87 -12.61
C TRP A 43 6.68 8.50 -13.55
N LYS A 44 7.31 9.58 -13.09
CA LYS A 44 8.40 10.26 -13.81
C LYS A 44 9.59 10.42 -12.86
N PRO A 45 10.65 9.61 -13.00
CA PRO A 45 11.84 9.73 -12.14
C PRO A 45 12.48 11.13 -12.20
N GLU A 46 12.44 11.76 -13.37
CA GLU A 46 12.97 13.11 -13.63
C GLU A 46 12.08 14.22 -13.03
N GLU A 47 10.81 13.95 -12.77
CA GLU A 47 9.84 14.91 -12.22
C GLU A 47 9.15 14.28 -10.99
N PRO A 48 9.83 14.29 -9.84
CA PRO A 48 9.38 13.67 -8.59
C PRO A 48 7.96 14.01 -8.16
N GLU A 49 7.62 15.29 -8.27
CA GLU A 49 6.37 15.86 -7.81
C GLU A 49 5.21 15.55 -8.77
N TYR A 50 5.53 15.20 -10.03
CA TYR A 50 4.51 14.96 -11.06
C TYR A 50 3.64 13.78 -10.66
N GLY A 51 2.36 14.00 -10.35
CA GLY A 51 1.43 12.93 -9.97
C GLY A 51 1.54 12.48 -8.51
N GLU A 52 2.23 13.24 -7.65
CA GLU A 52 2.38 12.91 -6.21
C GLU A 52 1.02 12.57 -5.57
N LYS A 53 0.00 13.43 -5.75
CA LYS A 53 -1.34 13.23 -5.19
C LYS A 53 -2.02 11.97 -5.70
N GLU A 54 -1.91 11.69 -7.00
CA GLU A 54 -2.45 10.48 -7.60
C GLU A 54 -1.71 9.22 -7.15
N ARG A 55 -0.44 9.34 -6.80
CA ARG A 55 0.34 8.25 -6.22
C ARG A 55 0.09 8.06 -4.73
N THR A 56 -0.35 9.10 -3.99
CA THR A 56 -0.68 9.02 -2.56
C THR A 56 -1.67 7.91 -2.27
N LEU A 57 -1.23 6.96 -1.47
CA LEU A 57 -2.06 5.84 -1.07
C LEU A 57 -2.76 6.18 0.25
N VAL A 58 -3.96 5.63 0.43
CA VAL A 58 -4.65 5.59 1.70
C VAL A 58 -4.98 4.12 1.92
N ILE A 59 -4.63 3.58 3.08
CA ILE A 59 -4.85 2.18 3.45
C ILE A 59 -6.02 2.13 4.43
N LYS A 60 -6.07 3.10 5.34
CA LYS A 60 -7.03 3.17 6.43
C LYS A 60 -7.27 4.63 6.84
N THR A 61 -8.52 4.98 7.12
CA THR A 61 -8.96 6.26 7.68
C THR A 61 -9.84 5.98 8.90
N GLY A 62 -9.38 6.37 10.10
CA GLY A 62 -10.06 5.95 11.33
C GLY A 62 -9.96 4.43 11.49
N ASP A 63 -11.09 3.73 11.58
CA ASP A 63 -11.14 2.26 11.59
C ASP A 63 -11.53 1.63 10.24
N CYS A 64 -11.79 2.46 9.22
CA CYS A 64 -12.23 2.00 7.91
C CYS A 64 -11.04 1.81 6.96
N LEU A 65 -10.98 0.67 6.27
CA LEU A 65 -10.04 0.46 5.17
C LEU A 65 -10.43 1.29 3.95
N ASP A 66 -9.44 1.65 3.14
CA ASP A 66 -9.70 2.20 1.81
C ASP A 66 -10.47 1.19 0.94
N GLN A 67 -11.35 1.68 0.08
CA GLN A 67 -12.26 0.84 -0.70
C GLN A 67 -11.53 -0.23 -1.52
N ILE A 68 -10.37 0.08 -2.12
CA ILE A 68 -9.65 -0.93 -2.90
C ILE A 68 -9.02 -2.00 -1.99
N VAL A 69 -8.55 -1.59 -0.81
CA VAL A 69 -7.96 -2.49 0.18
C VAL A 69 -9.01 -3.47 0.71
N SER A 70 -10.19 -2.97 1.08
CA SER A 70 -11.35 -3.78 1.49
C SER A 70 -11.79 -4.73 0.36
N THR A 71 -11.93 -4.24 -0.87
CA THR A 71 -12.35 -5.06 -2.02
C THR A 71 -11.41 -6.24 -2.26
N ILE A 72 -10.10 -5.98 -2.26
CA ILE A 72 -9.09 -7.03 -2.46
C ILE A 72 -9.11 -8.01 -1.29
N ALA A 73 -9.16 -7.50 -0.05
CA ALA A 73 -9.21 -8.34 1.16
C ALA A 73 -10.39 -9.33 1.11
N THR A 74 -11.60 -8.81 0.84
CA THR A 74 -12.82 -9.60 0.73
C THR A 74 -12.73 -10.65 -0.37
N SER A 75 -12.17 -10.31 -1.54
CA SER A 75 -11.99 -11.27 -2.64
C SER A 75 -11.03 -12.45 -2.32
N ILE A 76 -10.12 -12.26 -1.37
CA ILE A 76 -9.10 -13.24 -0.97
C ILE A 76 -9.53 -14.00 0.31
N GLY A 77 -10.64 -13.60 0.93
CA GLY A 77 -11.13 -14.16 2.20
C GLY A 77 -10.29 -13.71 3.40
N ILE A 78 -9.77 -12.48 3.37
CA ILE A 78 -9.22 -11.80 4.55
C ILE A 78 -10.36 -11.03 5.22
N VAL A 79 -10.54 -11.26 6.53
CA VAL A 79 -11.51 -10.53 7.35
C VAL A 79 -11.05 -9.08 7.46
N GLU A 80 -11.93 -8.12 7.13
CA GLU A 80 -11.55 -6.71 7.04
C GLU A 80 -11.10 -6.15 8.39
N GLU A 81 -11.73 -6.57 9.49
CA GLU A 81 -11.35 -6.16 10.85
C GLU A 81 -9.93 -6.64 11.22
N ASP A 82 -9.57 -7.88 10.84
CA ASP A 82 -8.23 -8.42 11.08
C ASP A 82 -7.18 -7.63 10.31
N LEU A 83 -7.49 -7.27 9.06
CA LEU A 83 -6.61 -6.47 8.21
C LEU A 83 -6.49 -5.03 8.71
N ALA A 84 -7.60 -4.39 9.07
CA ALA A 84 -7.63 -3.04 9.62
C ALA A 84 -6.85 -2.94 10.93
N ALA A 85 -6.81 -4.00 11.71
CA ALA A 85 -6.06 -4.08 12.96
C ALA A 85 -4.57 -4.41 12.77
N CYS A 86 -4.12 -4.73 11.54
CA CYS A 86 -2.69 -4.83 11.21
C CYS A 86 -2.02 -3.46 11.11
N PHE A 87 -2.77 -2.44 10.72
CA PHE A 87 -2.25 -1.10 10.48
C PHE A 87 -2.54 -0.18 11.67
N PRO A 88 -1.58 0.66 12.10
CA PRO A 88 -1.81 1.57 13.22
C PRO A 88 -2.84 2.64 12.84
N CYS A 89 -3.67 3.02 13.81
CA CYS A 89 -4.76 4.00 13.62
C CYS A 89 -4.25 5.44 13.41
N LEU A 90 -2.97 5.70 13.67
CA LEU A 90 -2.39 7.03 13.57
C LEU A 90 -2.07 7.35 12.10
N PHE A 91 -2.97 8.13 11.51
CA PHE A 91 -2.73 9.23 10.57
C PHE A 91 -1.32 9.24 9.95
N GLY A 92 -1.20 8.86 8.67
CA GLY A 92 -0.06 9.29 7.85
C GLY A 92 1.02 8.27 7.52
N LEU A 93 0.87 6.97 7.80
CA LEU A 93 1.86 5.95 7.40
C LEU A 93 2.11 5.86 5.87
N ILE A 94 1.33 6.60 5.08
CA ILE A 94 1.34 6.50 3.62
C ILE A 94 1.77 7.79 2.94
N GLN A 95 1.77 8.92 3.65
CA GLN A 95 2.64 10.04 3.27
C GLN A 95 4.10 9.61 3.33
N ALA A 96 4.44 8.70 4.25
CA ALA A 96 5.82 8.30 4.48
C ALA A 96 6.50 7.68 3.24
N ILE A 97 5.84 6.87 2.40
CA ILE A 97 6.54 6.11 1.35
C ILE A 97 6.76 6.91 0.06
N ILE A 98 5.91 7.89 -0.23
CA ILE A 98 6.10 8.79 -1.38
C ILE A 98 7.11 9.88 -1.06
N SER A 99 7.26 10.24 0.23
CA SER A 99 8.36 11.07 0.69
C SER A 99 9.66 10.28 0.96
N PHE A 100 9.60 8.98 1.30
CA PHE A 100 10.78 8.23 1.78
C PHE A 100 11.87 8.01 0.74
N ASN A 101 11.52 7.83 -0.54
CA ASN A 101 12.52 7.62 -1.59
C ASN A 101 12.98 8.90 -2.29
N PHE A 102 12.30 10.03 -2.07
CA PHE A 102 12.76 11.32 -2.61
C PHE A 102 13.85 12.01 -1.77
N HIS A 103 14.03 11.61 -0.51
CA HIS A 103 15.10 12.15 0.33
C HIS A 103 16.35 11.24 0.41
N ILE A 104 16.31 10.01 -0.09
CA ILE A 104 17.46 9.07 -0.06
C ILE A 104 18.28 9.10 -1.36
N SER A 105 17.87 9.89 -2.36
CA SER A 105 18.60 10.09 -3.64
C SER A 105 19.19 11.50 -3.82
N LEU A 106 19.36 12.26 -2.73
CA LEU A 106 20.20 13.47 -2.64
C LEU A 106 21.30 13.22 -1.60
#